data_AF-A0A1D8IBE4-F1
#
_entry.id   AF-A0A1D8IBE4-F1
#
_cell.length_a   1.000
_cell.length_b   1.000
_cell.length_c   1.000
_cell.angle_alpha   90.00
_cell.angle_beta   90.00
_cell.angle_gamma   90.00
#
_symmetry.space_group_name_H-M   'P 1'
#
loop_
_entity.id
_entity.type
_entity.pdbx_description
1 polymer ?
#
loop_
_entity_poly.entity_id
_entity_poly.type
_entity_poly.pdbx_seq_one_letter_code
_entity_poly.pdbx_strand_id
1 'polypeptide(L)'
;MQLDYEPHAALYKYGFNSLLASASGYFDTLRQLRTLQLRTDKEMLAFVQHARDQVDAADTAGALLAVQQSFMLELFGRELAYLRELEKIAREATALTAAAIRSSQSPWQERMAQIAEGAAQFLSQGNGAGGDRQGDAAAADRHAQPTA
;
A
#
# COMPACT_ATOMS: atom_id res chain seq x y z
N MET A 1 -0.45 9.01 36.79
CA MET A 1 -1.41 8.98 35.67
C MET A 1 -0.63 8.69 34.39
N GLN A 2 -0.49 7.41 34.04
CA GLN A 2 -0.06 7.01 32.71
C GLN A 2 -1.23 7.32 31.79
N LEU A 3 -1.18 8.42 31.03
CA LEU A 3 -2.07 8.58 29.89
C LEU A 3 -1.83 7.38 28.98
N ASP A 4 -2.90 6.64 28.68
CA ASP A 4 -2.91 5.44 27.86
C ASP A 4 -2.08 5.66 26.59
N TYR A 5 -0.85 5.16 26.59
CA TYR A 5 0.13 5.27 25.50
C TYR A 5 -0.09 4.19 24.43
N GLU A 6 -0.90 3.19 24.76
CA GLU A 6 -1.26 2.03 23.94
C GLU A 6 -1.97 2.38 22.61
N PRO A 7 -2.91 3.35 22.56
CA PRO A 7 -3.61 3.72 21.33
C PRO A 7 -2.67 4.36 20.31
N HIS A 8 -1.76 5.23 20.75
CA HIS A 8 -0.80 5.91 19.88
C HIS A 8 0.27 4.96 19.34
N ALA A 9 0.76 4.04 20.17
CA ALA A 9 1.70 3.01 19.74
C ALA A 9 1.08 2.06 18.70
N ALA A 10 -0.20 1.72 18.84
CA ALA A 10 -0.93 0.92 17.87
C ALA A 10 -1.11 1.65 16.53
N LEU A 11 -1.46 2.94 16.58
CA LEU A 11 -1.55 3.82 15.40
C LEU A 11 -0.22 3.92 14.65
N TYR A 12 0.89 4.10 15.38
CA TYR A 12 2.22 4.20 14.78
C TYR A 12 2.65 2.88 14.14
N LYS A 13 2.45 1.75 14.84
CA LYS A 13 2.71 0.41 14.29
C LYS A 13 1.88 0.13 13.03
N TYR A 14 0.62 0.58 13.00
CA TYR A 14 -0.25 0.44 11.84
C TYR A 14 0.25 1.24 10.62
N GLY A 15 0.59 2.52 10.80
CA GLY A 15 1.14 3.35 9.73
C GLY A 15 2.45 2.77 9.20
N PHE A 16 3.31 2.30 10.10
CA PHE A 16 4.59 1.69 9.73
C PHE A 16 4.44 0.37 8.99
N ASN A 17 3.53 -0.52 9.42
CA ASN A 17 3.25 -1.77 8.72
C ASN A 17 2.65 -1.54 7.32
N SER A 18 1.78 -0.55 7.17
CA SER A 18 1.20 -0.18 5.88
C SER A 18 2.26 0.39 4.93
N LEU A 19 3.14 1.24 5.45
CA LEU A 19 4.30 1.77 4.71
C LEU A 19 5.24 0.63 4.27
N LEU A 20 5.59 -0.27 5.19
CA LEU A 20 6.47 -1.41 4.90
C LEU A 20 5.88 -2.32 3.82
N ALA A 21 4.59 -2.68 3.93
CA ALA A 21 3.91 -3.53 2.94
C ALA A 21 3.88 -2.88 1.55
N SER A 22 3.64 -1.57 1.48
CA SER A 22 3.71 -0.80 0.24
C SER A 22 5.14 -0.76 -0.32
N ALA A 23 6.13 -0.45 0.52
CA ALA A 23 7.54 -0.40 0.13
C ALA A 23 8.06 -1.75 -0.39
N SER A 24 7.67 -2.87 0.23
CA SER A 24 8.01 -4.20 -0.27
C SER A 24 7.42 -4.48 -1.66
N GLY A 25 6.16 -4.10 -1.89
CA GLY A 25 5.52 -4.25 -3.21
C GLY A 25 6.18 -3.39 -4.30
N TYR A 26 6.61 -2.17 -3.94
CA TYR A 26 7.41 -1.33 -4.83
C TYR A 26 8.78 -1.94 -5.15
N PHE A 27 9.43 -2.57 -4.18
CA PHE A 27 10.72 -3.22 -4.41
C PHE A 27 10.60 -4.40 -5.38
N ASP A 28 9.56 -5.22 -5.25
CA ASP A 28 9.32 -6.34 -6.17
C ASP A 28 9.02 -5.87 -7.60
N THR A 29 8.23 -4.82 -7.75
CA THR A 29 7.94 -4.22 -9.08
C THR A 29 9.19 -3.58 -9.70
N LEU A 30 10.06 -2.93 -8.91
CA LEU A 30 11.37 -2.46 -9.38
C LEU A 30 12.26 -3.63 -9.85
N ARG A 31 12.23 -4.76 -9.15
CA ARG A 31 12.98 -5.96 -9.56
C ARG A 31 12.44 -6.54 -10.87
N GLN A 32 11.12 -6.57 -11.05
CA GLN A 32 10.50 -6.99 -12.30
C GLN A 32 10.88 -6.06 -13.47
N LEU A 33 10.83 -4.74 -13.27
CA LEU A 33 11.27 -3.74 -14.26
C LEU A 33 12.73 -3.95 -14.66
N ARG A 34 13.62 -4.11 -13.68
CA ARG A 34 15.04 -4.38 -13.95
C ARG A 34 15.26 -5.68 -14.72
N THR A 35 14.49 -6.72 -14.39
CA THR A 35 14.57 -8.01 -15.09
C THR A 35 14.10 -7.89 -16.53
N LEU A 36 13.00 -7.15 -16.76
CA LEU A 36 12.50 -6.86 -18.09
C LEU A 36 13.54 -6.07 -18.92
N GLN A 37 14.12 -5.03 -18.34
CA GLN A 37 15.17 -4.23 -18.99
C GLN A 37 16.36 -5.09 -19.42
N LEU A 38 16.92 -5.88 -18.50
CA LEU A 38 18.08 -6.75 -18.80
C LEU A 38 17.75 -7.79 -19.88
N ARG A 39 16.52 -8.31 -19.87
CA ARG A 39 16.06 -9.24 -20.90
C ARG A 39 15.97 -8.56 -22.27
N THR A 40 15.35 -7.38 -22.34
CA THR A 40 15.24 -6.60 -23.57
C THR A 40 16.61 -6.23 -24.12
N ASP A 41 17.55 -5.81 -23.27
CA ASP A 41 18.91 -5.47 -23.69
C ASP A 41 19.63 -6.68 -24.30
N LYS A 42 19.50 -7.86 -23.69
CA LYS A 42 20.07 -9.10 -24.22
C LYS A 42 19.43 -9.51 -25.55
N GLU A 43 18.11 -9.41 -25.63
CA GLU A 43 17.35 -9.72 -26.84
C GLU A 43 17.68 -8.77 -27.99
N MET A 44 17.93 -7.48 -27.70
CA MET A 44 18.36 -6.50 -28.69
C MET A 44 19.80 -6.72 -29.14
N LEU A 45 20.70 -7.08 -28.24
CA LEU A 45 22.07 -7.40 -28.62
C LEU A 45 22.14 -8.61 -29.56
N ALA A 46 21.35 -9.66 -29.27
CA ALA A 46 21.21 -10.81 -30.16
C ALA A 46 20.57 -10.43 -31.50
N PHE A 47 19.55 -9.56 -31.48
CA PHE A 47 18.92 -9.04 -32.70
C PHE A 47 19.92 -8.28 -33.58
N VAL A 48 20.72 -7.37 -33.00
CA VAL A 48 21.73 -6.60 -33.74
C VAL A 48 22.81 -7.51 -34.35
N GLN A 49 23.26 -8.52 -33.61
CA GLN A 49 24.21 -9.52 -34.14
C GLN A 49 23.62 -10.28 -35.31
N HIS A 50 22.41 -10.83 -35.13
CA HIS A 50 21.71 -11.52 -36.20
C HIS A 50 21.48 -10.61 -37.42
N ALA A 51 21.18 -9.33 -37.17
CA ALA A 51 20.91 -8.40 -38.22
C ALA A 51 22.15 -8.13 -39.09
N ARG A 52 23.30 -8.00 -38.43
CA ARG A 52 24.59 -7.86 -39.10
C ARG A 52 24.91 -9.07 -39.97
N ASP A 53 24.70 -10.27 -39.45
CA ASP A 53 24.96 -11.51 -40.19
C ASP A 53 24.12 -11.61 -41.48
N GLN A 54 22.83 -11.22 -41.42
CA GLN A 54 21.96 -11.24 -42.60
C GLN A 54 22.34 -10.15 -43.62
N VAL A 55 22.80 -8.98 -43.17
CA VAL A 55 23.30 -7.93 -44.07
C VAL A 55 24.58 -8.38 -44.76
N ASP A 56 25.51 -8.98 -44.02
CA ASP A 56 26.77 -9.49 -44.56
C ASP A 56 26.54 -10.66 -45.56
N ALA A 57 25.44 -11.41 -45.40
CA ALA A 57 25.04 -12.49 -46.31
C ALA A 57 24.19 -12.04 -47.52
N ALA A 58 23.78 -10.77 -47.58
CA ALA A 58 22.89 -10.27 -48.64
C ALA A 58 23.66 -9.88 -49.91
N ASP A 59 23.69 -10.76 -50.91
CA ASP A 59 24.45 -10.54 -52.15
C ASP A 59 23.75 -9.64 -53.19
N THR A 60 22.50 -9.23 -52.94
CA THR A 60 21.70 -8.45 -53.90
C THR A 60 20.93 -7.31 -53.23
N ALA A 61 20.63 -6.26 -53.98
CA ALA A 61 19.80 -5.16 -53.50
C ALA A 61 18.38 -5.62 -53.06
N GLY A 62 17.82 -6.63 -53.74
CA GLY A 62 16.53 -7.22 -53.36
C GLY A 62 16.61 -7.98 -52.03
N ALA A 63 17.69 -8.73 -51.79
CA ALA A 63 17.94 -9.39 -50.50
C ALA A 63 18.10 -8.38 -49.37
N LEU A 64 18.82 -7.28 -49.61
CA LEU A 64 19.00 -6.22 -48.61
C LEU A 64 17.66 -5.55 -48.23
N LEU A 65 16.79 -5.29 -49.23
CA LEU A 65 15.44 -4.77 -49.00
C LEU A 65 14.56 -5.73 -48.19
N ALA A 66 14.64 -7.04 -48.47
CA ALA A 66 13.91 -8.05 -47.71
C ALA A 66 14.38 -8.12 -46.25
N VAL A 67 15.70 -8.09 -46.05
CA VAL A 67 16.34 -8.03 -44.73
C VAL A 67 15.89 -6.77 -43.96
N GLN A 68 15.88 -5.61 -44.63
CA GLN A 68 15.39 -4.36 -44.04
C GLN A 68 13.92 -4.44 -43.60
N GLN A 69 13.04 -5.00 -44.45
CA GLN A 69 11.62 -5.17 -44.11
C GLN A 69 11.43 -6.12 -42.92
N SER A 70 12.17 -7.22 -42.90
CA SER A 70 12.14 -8.20 -41.80
C SER A 70 12.55 -7.55 -40.48
N PHE A 71 13.64 -6.77 -40.47
CA PHE A 71 14.10 -6.10 -39.26
C PHE A 71 13.12 -5.07 -38.72
N MET A 72 12.51 -4.28 -39.60
CA MET A 72 11.52 -3.29 -39.16
C MET A 72 10.34 -3.98 -38.46
N LEU A 73 9.83 -5.07 -39.03
CA LEU A 73 8.72 -5.83 -38.44
C LEU A 73 9.11 -6.48 -37.11
N GLU A 74 10.28 -7.11 -37.03
CA GLU A 74 10.76 -7.72 -35.80
C GLU A 74 11.01 -6.68 -34.70
N LEU A 75 11.59 -5.53 -35.03
CA LEU A 75 11.83 -4.44 -34.10
C LEU A 75 10.50 -3.93 -33.52
N PHE A 76 9.52 -3.61 -34.37
CA PHE A 76 8.20 -3.19 -33.90
C PHE A 76 7.49 -4.26 -33.07
N GLY A 77 7.61 -5.54 -33.44
CA GLY A 77 7.05 -6.63 -32.66
C GLY A 77 7.64 -6.71 -31.25
N ARG A 78 8.96 -6.53 -31.14
CA ARG A 78 9.68 -6.50 -29.84
C ARG A 78 9.31 -5.28 -29.01
N GLU A 79 9.20 -4.10 -29.61
CA GLU A 79 8.77 -2.89 -28.92
C GLU A 79 7.35 -3.02 -28.36
N LEU A 80 6.42 -3.55 -29.15
CA LEU A 80 5.04 -3.79 -28.70
C LEU A 80 4.98 -4.82 -27.56
N ALA A 81 5.78 -5.89 -27.63
CA ALA A 81 5.88 -6.87 -26.56
C ALA A 81 6.44 -6.25 -25.26
N TYR A 82 7.48 -5.41 -25.37
CA TYR A 82 8.05 -4.69 -24.23
C TYR A 82 7.04 -3.73 -23.59
N LEU A 83 6.32 -2.93 -24.38
CA LEU A 83 5.28 -2.03 -23.88
C LEU A 83 4.14 -2.78 -23.18
N ARG A 84 3.76 -3.95 -23.70
CA ARG A 84 2.73 -4.80 -23.10
C ARG A 84 3.17 -5.36 -21.74
N GLU A 85 4.42 -5.79 -21.61
CA GLU A 85 4.97 -6.23 -20.32
C GLU A 85 5.10 -5.06 -19.33
N LEU A 86 5.51 -3.87 -19.78
CA LEU A 86 5.51 -2.67 -18.95
C LEU A 86 4.11 -2.33 -18.44
N GLU A 87 3.10 -2.37 -19.31
CA GLU A 87 1.71 -2.12 -18.93
C GLU A 87 1.22 -3.14 -17.89
N LYS A 88 1.58 -4.42 -18.07
CA LYS A 88 1.25 -5.46 -17.11
C LYS A 88 1.86 -5.19 -15.73
N ILE A 89 3.15 -4.87 -15.66
CA ILE A 89 3.82 -4.53 -14.40
C ILE A 89 3.18 -3.28 -13.76
N ALA A 90 2.84 -2.26 -14.55
CA ALA A 90 2.18 -1.05 -14.05
C ALA A 90 0.77 -1.33 -13.49
N ARG A 91 0.00 -2.22 -14.14
CA ARG A 91 -1.30 -2.67 -13.65
C ARG A 91 -1.17 -3.46 -12.34
N GLU A 92 -0.18 -4.35 -12.26
CA GLU A 92 0.10 -5.13 -11.05
C GLU A 92 0.54 -4.23 -9.88
N ALA A 93 1.41 -3.26 -10.13
CA ALA A 93 1.81 -2.24 -9.14
C ALA A 93 0.61 -1.45 -8.61
N THR A 94 -0.28 -1.02 -9.52
CA THR A 94 -1.49 -0.27 -9.16
C THR A 94 -2.45 -1.13 -8.34
N ALA A 95 -2.63 -2.40 -8.72
CA ALA A 95 -3.47 -3.35 -8.01
C ALA A 95 -2.93 -3.66 -6.60
N LEU A 96 -1.61 -3.86 -6.46
CA LEU A 96 -0.94 -4.06 -5.17
C LEU A 96 -1.11 -2.85 -4.25
N THR A 97 -0.93 -1.64 -4.79
CA THR A 97 -1.12 -0.40 -4.02
C THR A 97 -2.57 -0.25 -3.57
N ALA A 98 -3.54 -0.51 -4.45
CA ALA A 98 -4.96 -0.45 -4.12
C ALA A 98 -5.38 -1.56 -3.13
N ALA A 99 -4.75 -2.73 -3.18
CA ALA A 99 -4.98 -3.83 -2.24
C ALA A 99 -4.39 -3.50 -0.86
N ALA A 100 -3.18 -2.93 -0.80
CA ALA A 100 -2.57 -2.47 0.44
C ALA A 100 -3.49 -1.45 1.15
N ILE A 101 -4.00 -0.45 0.41
CA ILE A 101 -4.94 0.56 0.94
C ILE A 101 -6.27 -0.07 1.41
N ARG A 102 -6.83 -1.04 0.67
CA ARG A 102 -8.08 -1.70 1.07
C ARG A 102 -7.90 -2.59 2.29
N SER A 103 -6.82 -3.36 2.33
CA SER A 103 -6.49 -4.22 3.47
C SER A 103 -6.22 -3.41 4.75
N SER A 104 -5.75 -2.17 4.61
CA SER A 104 -5.51 -1.28 5.75
C SER A 104 -6.79 -0.60 6.27
N GLN A 105 -7.82 -0.41 5.44
CA GLN A 105 -9.08 0.22 5.86
C GLN A 105 -9.94 -0.64 6.82
N SER A 106 -9.96 -1.96 6.67
CA SER A 106 -10.80 -2.85 7.49
C SER A 106 -10.43 -2.86 8.99
N PRO A 107 -9.15 -3.01 9.38
CA PRO A 107 -8.76 -3.03 10.79
C PRO A 107 -8.86 -1.65 11.46
N TRP A 108 -8.70 -0.58 10.67
CA TRP A 108 -8.82 0.80 11.18
C TRP A 108 -10.28 1.17 11.46
N GLN A 109 -11.20 0.80 10.57
CA GLN A 109 -12.65 1.01 10.79
C GLN A 109 -13.15 0.23 12.01
N GLU A 110 -12.79 -1.04 12.16
CA GLU A 110 -13.16 -1.84 13.33
C GLU A 110 -12.57 -1.28 14.64
N ARG A 111 -11.31 -0.84 14.64
CA ARG A 111 -10.69 -0.25 15.84
C ARG A 111 -11.24 1.12 16.18
N MET A 112 -11.58 1.94 15.20
CA MET A 112 -12.25 3.23 15.44
C MET A 112 -13.67 3.03 15.98
N ALA A 113 -14.39 2.00 15.53
CA ALA A 113 -15.68 1.62 16.10
C ALA A 113 -15.53 1.21 17.58
N GLN A 114 -14.53 0.40 17.93
CA GLN A 114 -14.27 0.01 19.32
C GLN A 114 -13.88 1.19 20.21
N ILE A 115 -13.07 2.13 19.70
CA ILE A 115 -12.72 3.36 20.44
C ILE A 115 -13.97 4.23 20.64
N ALA A 116 -14.82 4.36 19.62
CA ALA A 116 -16.08 5.10 19.72
C ALA A 116 -17.06 4.44 20.70
N GLU A 117 -17.17 3.11 20.70
CA GLU A 117 -17.96 2.34 21.66
C GLU A 117 -17.44 2.51 23.10
N GLY A 118 -16.12 2.46 23.30
CA GLY A 118 -15.49 2.71 24.60
C GLY A 118 -15.70 4.15 25.09
N ALA A 119 -15.59 5.14 24.20
CA ALA A 119 -15.86 6.54 24.52
C ALA A 119 -17.35 6.78 24.83
N ALA A 120 -18.26 6.14 24.10
CA ALA A 120 -19.70 6.21 24.36
C ALA A 120 -20.06 5.56 25.71
N GLN A 121 -19.45 4.43 26.06
CA GLN A 121 -19.63 3.79 27.36
C GLN A 121 -19.07 4.67 28.50
N PHE A 122 -17.89 5.27 28.33
CA PHE A 122 -17.32 6.21 29.29
C PHE A 122 -18.22 7.44 29.53
N LEU A 123 -18.74 8.04 28.46
CA LEU A 123 -19.68 9.16 28.54
C LEU A 123 -21.03 8.76 29.18
N SER A 124 -21.53 7.55 28.91
CA SER A 124 -22.76 7.03 29.51
C SER A 124 -22.62 6.76 31.01
N GLN A 125 -21.46 6.25 31.47
CA GLN A 125 -21.19 6.03 32.89
C GLN A 125 -20.87 7.33 33.64
N GLY A 126 -20.27 8.32 32.96
CA GLY A 126 -20.02 9.66 33.51
C GLY A 126 -21.31 10.43 33.85
N ASN A 127 -22.41 10.19 33.14
CA ASN A 127 -23.72 10.77 33.45
C ASN A 127 -24.56 9.98 34.47
N GLY A 128 -24.17 8.75 34.82
CA GLY A 128 -24.91 7.89 35.74
C GLY A 128 -24.49 7.96 37.22
N ALA A 129 -23.28 8.45 37.51
CA ALA A 129 -22.71 8.39 38.86
C ALA A 129 -22.93 9.66 39.73
N GLY A 130 -23.64 10.67 39.20
CA GLY A 130 -23.84 11.97 39.88
C GLY A 130 -25.27 12.27 40.37
N GLY A 131 -26.21 11.34 40.21
CA GLY A 131 -27.65 11.63 40.40
C GLY A 131 -28.23 11.46 41.82
N ASP A 132 -27.64 10.62 42.69
CA ASP A 132 -28.34 10.13 43.89
C ASP A 132 -27.64 10.45 45.23
N ARG A 133 -27.13 11.68 45.40
CA ARG A 133 -26.73 12.19 46.73
C ARG A 133 -27.14 13.65 46.99
N GLN A 134 -28.33 14.04 46.55
CA GLN A 134 -28.94 15.31 46.91
C GLN A 134 -30.27 15.08 47.66
N GLY A 135 -30.25 14.22 48.68
CA GLY A 135 -31.45 13.83 49.42
C GLY A 135 -31.29 13.71 50.95
N ASP A 136 -30.08 13.80 51.51
CA ASP A 136 -29.86 13.52 52.94
C ASP A 136 -28.97 14.56 53.66
N ALA A 137 -28.97 15.82 53.20
CA ALA A 137 -28.30 16.92 53.90
C ALA A 137 -29.21 17.71 54.87
N ALA A 138 -30.45 17.25 55.12
CA ALA A 138 -31.44 17.94 55.94
C ALA A 138 -31.77 17.27 57.29
N ALA A 139 -31.13 16.14 57.63
CA ALA A 139 -31.47 15.36 58.83
C ALA A 139 -30.33 15.17 59.85
N ALA A 140 -29.12 15.68 59.59
CA ALA A 140 -27.95 15.37 60.42
C ALA A 140 -27.49 16.48 61.40
N ASP A 141 -28.24 17.59 61.54
CA ASP A 141 -27.79 18.76 62.33
C ASP A 141 -28.69 19.08 63.54
N ARG A 142 -29.25 18.05 64.20
CA ARG A 142 -30.06 18.21 65.42
C ARG A 142 -29.59 17.46 66.66
N HIS A 143 -28.36 16.93 66.67
CA HIS A 143 -27.79 16.28 67.85
C HIS A 143 -26.28 16.56 68.01
N ALA A 144 -25.93 17.77 68.44
CA ALA A 144 -24.64 18.05 69.10
C ALA A 144 -24.66 19.40 69.84
N GLN A 145 -25.45 19.51 70.91
CA GLN A 145 -25.21 20.50 71.96
C GLN A 145 -24.13 19.97 72.89
N PRO A 146 -23.00 20.66 73.11
CA PRO A 146 -22.09 20.33 74.21
C PRO A 146 -22.55 21.04 75.49
N THR A 147 -22.77 20.24 76.52
CA THR A 147 -22.78 20.65 77.92
C THR A 147 -21.34 20.60 78.42
N ALA A 148 -20.78 21.76 78.77
CA ALA A 148 -19.78 21.99 79.82
C ALA A 148 -19.44 23.49 79.86
#